data_AF-A0A397V616-F1
#
_entry.id   AF-A0A397V616-F1
#
_cell.length_a   1.000
_cell.length_b   1.000
_cell.length_c   1.000
_cell.angle_alpha   90.00
_cell.angle_beta   90.00
_cell.angle_gamma   90.00
#
_symmetry.space_group_name_H-M   'P 1'
#
loop_
_entity.id
_entity.type
_entity.pdbx_description
1 polymer ?
#
loop_
_entity_poly.entity_id
_entity_poly.type
_entity_poly.pdbx_seq_one_letter_code
_entity_poly.pdbx_strand_id
1 'polypeptide(L)'
;MCFTYADEIKEWDTDKLVKFLESQDLKLKVHHLDIIRDQELTGDNFLEYTEQKFQDCGLKLGPASRLAKFAKECKEKKRGSFSSYKTQKDLKEILMNYGIDGNGIGNIRQFPPTTYPLKDDDEELQQCIKEVKRKLGNMGTILADSNEAMSSSA
;
A
#
# COMPACT_ATOMS: atom_id res chain seq x y z
N MET A 1 -10.01 -13.36 -6.48
CA MET A 1 -9.24 -14.14 -5.49
C MET A 1 -9.30 -13.38 -4.18
N CYS A 2 -9.93 -13.92 -3.13
CA CYS A 2 -9.95 -13.26 -1.82
C CYS A 2 -8.67 -13.66 -1.10
N PHE A 3 -7.70 -12.75 -0.99
CA PHE A 3 -6.55 -12.95 -0.11
C PHE A 3 -7.02 -12.85 1.34
N THR A 4 -6.75 -13.87 2.13
CA THR A 4 -7.00 -13.83 3.56
C THR A 4 -5.93 -13.00 4.25
N TYR A 5 -6.23 -12.53 5.46
CA TYR A 5 -5.24 -11.80 6.25
C TYR A 5 -4.02 -12.68 6.58
N ALA A 6 -4.25 -13.99 6.77
CA ALA A 6 -3.20 -14.98 6.96
C ALA A 6 -2.27 -15.16 5.75
N ASP A 7 -2.78 -15.09 4.52
CA ASP A 7 -1.93 -15.23 3.31
C ASP A 7 -0.87 -14.14 3.25
N GLU A 8 -1.19 -12.93 3.70
CA GLU A 8 -0.21 -11.83 3.74
C GLU A 8 0.78 -12.02 4.89
N ILE A 9 0.29 -12.36 6.09
CA ILE A 9 1.14 -12.57 7.27
C ILE A 9 2.15 -13.68 7.00
N LYS A 10 1.75 -14.73 6.30
CA LYS A 10 2.61 -15.88 5.97
C LYS A 10 3.93 -15.47 5.32
N GLU A 11 3.89 -14.42 4.49
CA GLU A 11 5.04 -13.92 3.73
C GLU A 11 5.92 -12.93 4.53
N TRP A 12 5.63 -12.68 5.81
CA TRP A 12 6.36 -11.70 6.60
C TRP A 12 7.61 -12.29 7.24
N ASP A 13 8.72 -11.56 7.09
CA ASP A 13 9.89 -11.72 7.93
C ASP A 13 9.60 -11.31 9.39
N THR A 14 10.56 -11.62 10.27
CA THR A 14 10.46 -11.36 11.71
C THR A 14 10.29 -9.86 12.02
N ASP A 15 10.98 -8.98 11.30
CA ASP A 15 10.91 -7.53 11.55
C ASP A 15 9.53 -6.96 11.21
N LYS A 16 8.97 -7.37 10.07
CA LYS A 16 7.64 -6.96 9.64
C LYS A 16 6.57 -7.53 10.56
N LEU A 17 6.71 -8.78 10.99
CA LEU A 17 5.83 -9.39 11.98
C LEU A 17 5.86 -8.60 13.31
N VAL A 18 7.05 -8.27 13.83
CA VAL A 18 7.18 -7.58 15.11
C VAL A 18 6.59 -6.18 15.05
N LYS A 19 6.87 -5.41 13.99
CA LYS A 19 6.25 -4.09 13.76
C LYS A 19 4.73 -4.20 13.72
N PHE A 20 4.22 -5.24 13.07
CA PHE A 20 2.80 -5.48 13.05
C PHE A 20 2.26 -5.74 14.46
N LEU A 21 2.82 -6.68 15.22
CA LEU A 21 2.37 -7.01 16.57
C LEU A 21 2.46 -5.82 17.53
N GLU A 22 3.44 -4.95 17.37
CA GLU A 22 3.59 -3.70 18.13
C GLU A 22 2.46 -2.70 17.83
N SER A 23 1.98 -2.65 16.58
CA SER A 23 0.86 -1.80 16.19
C SER A 23 -0.51 -2.27 16.71
N GLN A 24 -0.59 -3.50 17.24
CA GLN A 24 -1.83 -4.07 17.74
C GLN A 24 -1.99 -3.83 19.24
N ASP A 25 -3.21 -3.62 19.73
CA ASP A 25 -3.50 -3.49 21.17
C ASP A 25 -3.53 -4.86 21.87
N LEU A 26 -2.43 -5.61 21.76
CA LEU A 26 -2.25 -6.91 22.40
C LEU A 26 -1.72 -6.77 23.82
N LYS A 27 -1.47 -5.54 24.30
CA LYS A 27 -0.86 -5.24 25.62
C LYS A 27 0.46 -6.00 25.84
N LEU A 28 1.25 -6.15 24.78
CA LEU A 28 2.59 -6.73 24.85
C LEU A 28 3.58 -5.67 25.37
N LYS A 29 4.64 -6.13 26.02
CA LYS A 29 5.76 -5.30 26.45
C LYS A 29 6.90 -5.53 25.46
N VAL A 30 7.81 -4.57 25.38
CA VAL A 30 9.00 -4.62 24.50
C VAL A 30 9.72 -5.97 24.59
N HIS A 31 10.03 -6.45 25.81
CA HIS A 31 10.71 -7.74 26.00
C HIS A 31 9.95 -8.97 25.48
N HIS A 32 8.62 -8.92 25.33
CA HIS A 32 7.90 -10.02 24.68
C HIS A 32 8.15 -10.05 23.18
N LEU A 33 8.31 -8.87 22.56
CA LEU A 33 8.64 -8.75 21.13
C LEU A 33 10.10 -9.09 20.88
N ASP A 34 10.99 -8.79 21.82
CA ASP A 34 12.40 -9.20 21.75
C ASP A 34 12.52 -10.74 21.71
N ILE A 35 11.74 -11.47 22.52
CA ILE A 35 11.68 -12.94 22.44
C ILE A 35 11.27 -13.42 21.04
N ILE A 36 10.33 -12.74 20.38
CA ILE A 36 9.90 -13.10 19.01
C ILE A 36 11.05 -12.88 18.02
N ARG A 37 11.83 -11.81 18.20
CA ARG A 37 13.04 -11.54 17.39
C ARG A 37 14.13 -12.57 17.63
N ASP A 38 14.44 -12.86 18.89
CA ASP A 38 15.49 -13.79 19.28
C ASP A 38 15.21 -15.23 18.82
N GLN A 39 13.93 -15.60 18.71
CA GLN A 39 13.48 -16.88 18.17
C GLN A 39 13.33 -16.88 16.64
N GLU A 40 13.64 -15.76 15.98
CA GLU A 40 13.55 -15.58 14.52
C GLU A 40 12.17 -15.97 13.97
N LEU A 41 11.10 -15.68 14.71
CA LEU A 41 9.75 -16.08 14.32
C LEU A 41 9.31 -15.30 13.09
N THR A 42 9.04 -16.03 12.01
CA THR A 42 8.42 -15.49 10.80
C THR A 42 6.89 -15.50 10.93
N GLY A 43 6.21 -14.78 10.04
CA GLY A 43 4.75 -14.75 10.04
C GLY A 43 4.11 -16.12 9.80
N ASP A 44 4.72 -16.98 8.99
CA ASP A 44 4.28 -18.37 8.79
C ASP A 44 4.32 -19.16 10.11
N ASN A 45 5.45 -19.13 10.82
CA ASN A 45 5.58 -19.79 12.11
C ASN A 45 4.58 -19.23 13.13
N PHE A 46 4.47 -17.91 13.23
CA PHE A 46 3.52 -17.25 14.13
C PHE A 46 2.08 -17.76 13.95
N LEU A 47 1.64 -17.94 12.69
CA LEU A 47 0.31 -18.44 12.40
C LEU A 47 0.14 -19.90 12.88
N GLU A 48 1.16 -20.74 12.79
CA GLU A 48 1.11 -22.14 13.22
C GLU A 48 1.31 -22.36 14.73
N TYR A 49 1.81 -21.35 15.44
CA TYR A 49 2.15 -21.50 16.85
C TYR A 49 0.91 -21.58 17.75
N THR A 50 0.96 -22.54 18.67
CA THR A 50 -0.03 -22.68 19.74
C THR A 50 0.43 -21.89 20.96
N GLU A 51 -0.48 -21.67 21.91
CA GLU A 51 -0.14 -21.08 23.21
C GLU A 51 1.02 -21.82 23.89
N GLN A 52 1.08 -23.15 23.75
CA GLN A 52 2.18 -23.96 24.29
C GLN A 52 3.51 -23.64 23.60
N LYS A 53 3.56 -23.59 22.26
CA LYS A 53 4.79 -23.25 21.53
C LYS A 53 5.30 -21.85 21.89
N PHE A 54 4.40 -20.88 22.07
CA PHE A 54 4.79 -19.56 22.55
C PHE A 54 5.37 -19.61 23.97
N GLN A 55 4.83 -20.44 24.86
CA GLN A 55 5.40 -20.64 26.19
C GLN A 55 6.77 -21.33 26.15
N ASP A 56 6.93 -22.32 25.29
CA ASP A 56 8.19 -23.04 25.10
C ASP A 56 9.29 -22.10 24.55
N CYS A 57 8.92 -21.07 23.78
CA CYS A 57 9.80 -19.98 23.36
C CYS A 57 10.16 -18.96 24.47
N GLY A 58 9.66 -19.15 25.70
CA GLY A 58 9.98 -18.30 26.84
C GLY A 58 8.95 -17.20 27.15
N LEU A 59 7.81 -17.16 26.45
CA LEU A 59 6.72 -16.24 26.81
C LEU A 59 5.95 -16.75 28.03
N LYS A 60 5.53 -15.85 28.90
CA LYS A 60 4.61 -16.20 30.00
C LYS A 60 3.22 -16.53 29.45
N LEU A 61 2.45 -17.28 30.24
CA LEU A 61 1.09 -17.72 29.91
C LEU A 61 0.20 -16.61 29.33
N GLY A 62 0.18 -15.42 29.96
CA GLY A 62 -0.67 -14.30 29.52
C GLY A 62 -0.33 -13.76 28.12
N PRO A 63 0.91 -13.33 27.84
CA PRO A 63 1.35 -12.97 26.49
C PRO A 63 1.17 -14.09 25.45
N ALA A 64 1.54 -15.33 25.80
CA ALA A 64 1.43 -16.48 24.91
C ALA A 64 -0.03 -16.74 24.48
N SER A 65 -0.96 -16.69 25.43
CA SER A 65 -2.39 -16.90 25.17
C SER A 65 -2.97 -15.82 24.25
N ARG A 66 -2.59 -14.55 24.47
CA ARG A 66 -3.02 -13.44 23.60
C ARG A 66 -2.50 -13.56 22.18
N LEU A 67 -1.23 -13.96 22.01
CA LEU A 67 -0.65 -14.17 20.69
C LEU A 67 -1.31 -15.34 19.96
N ALA A 68 -1.51 -16.48 20.62
CA ALA A 68 -2.17 -17.63 20.01
C ALA A 68 -3.62 -17.34 19.60
N LYS A 69 -4.37 -16.63 20.45
CA LYS A 69 -5.73 -16.18 20.12
C LYS A 69 -5.71 -15.24 18.92
N PHE A 70 -4.79 -14.29 18.89
CA PHE A 70 -4.66 -13.33 17.80
C PHE A 70 -4.24 -13.99 16.47
N ALA A 71 -3.33 -14.96 16.50
CA ALA A 71 -2.95 -15.75 15.34
C ALA A 71 -4.17 -16.48 14.74
N LYS A 72 -5.02 -17.05 15.60
CA LYS A 72 -6.28 -17.69 15.18
C LYS A 72 -7.25 -16.67 14.57
N GLU A 73 -7.40 -15.50 15.19
CA GLU A 73 -8.22 -14.42 14.63
C GLU A 73 -7.70 -13.98 13.25
N CYS A 74 -6.38 -13.93 13.04
CA CYS A 74 -5.78 -13.61 11.74
C CYS A 74 -6.10 -14.64 10.65
N LYS A 75 -6.21 -15.94 11.02
CA LYS A 75 -6.62 -17.02 10.10
C LYS A 75 -8.09 -16.95 9.71
N GLU A 76 -8.95 -16.59 10.66
CA GLU A 76 -10.40 -16.54 10.45
C GLU A 76 -10.84 -15.23 9.79
N LYS A 77 -10.11 -14.14 10.04
CA LYS A 77 -10.36 -12.83 9.45
C LYS A 77 -10.00 -12.87 7.97
N LYS A 78 -11.01 -13.13 7.15
CA LYS A 78 -10.97 -12.72 5.74
C LYS A 78 -10.74 -11.22 5.75
N ARG A 79 -9.68 -10.73 5.07
CA ARG A 79 -9.68 -9.30 4.72
C ARG A 79 -11.02 -9.08 4.03
N GLY A 80 -11.81 -8.14 4.56
CA GLY A 80 -12.94 -7.65 3.80
C GLY A 80 -12.36 -7.32 2.43
N SER A 81 -12.79 -8.03 1.39
CA SER A 81 -12.44 -7.65 0.03
C SER A 81 -12.71 -6.15 -0.07
N PHE A 82 -11.89 -5.37 -0.77
CA PHE A 82 -12.23 -3.95 -0.98
C PHE A 82 -13.65 -3.79 -1.57
N SER A 83 -14.21 -4.85 -2.15
CA SER A 83 -15.63 -4.97 -2.54
C SER A 83 -16.65 -5.06 -1.37
N SER A 84 -16.22 -5.06 -0.11
CA SER A 84 -17.08 -4.98 1.08
C SER A 84 -17.48 -3.54 1.38
N TYR A 85 -16.67 -2.57 0.93
CA TYR A 85 -16.98 -1.14 0.95
C TYR A 85 -17.89 -0.84 -0.24
N LYS A 86 -19.12 -1.34 -0.17
CA LYS A 86 -20.08 -1.21 -1.26
C LYS A 86 -20.72 0.16 -1.31
N THR A 87 -20.60 0.92 -0.22
CA THR A 87 -21.26 2.21 -0.10
C THR A 87 -20.26 3.33 0.16
N GLN A 88 -20.66 4.54 -0.23
CA GLN A 88 -19.93 5.77 0.10
C GLN A 88 -19.79 5.95 1.63
N LYS A 89 -20.74 5.43 2.41
CA LYS A 89 -20.71 5.47 3.87
C LYS A 89 -19.56 4.63 4.43
N ASP A 90 -19.39 3.41 3.92
CA ASP A 90 -18.31 2.50 4.34
C ASP A 90 -16.93 3.13 4.05
N LEU A 91 -16.80 3.74 2.85
CA LEU A 91 -15.59 4.46 2.48
C LEU A 91 -15.33 5.67 3.39
N LYS A 92 -16.37 6.44 3.71
CA LYS A 92 -16.27 7.62 4.58
C LYS A 92 -15.81 7.26 5.99
N GLU A 93 -16.30 6.15 6.55
CA GLU A 93 -15.89 5.65 7.86
C GLU A 93 -14.40 5.29 7.89
N ILE A 94 -13.90 4.61 6.86
CA ILE A 94 -12.47 4.26 6.77
C ILE A 94 -11.61 5.51 6.65
N LEU A 95 -12.00 6.45 5.78
CA LEU A 95 -11.27 7.70 5.59
C LEU A 95 -11.21 8.52 6.89
N MET A 96 -12.27 8.50 7.69
CA MET A 96 -12.31 9.16 9.00
C MET A 96 -11.27 8.59 9.97
N ASN A 97 -10.97 7.28 9.93
CA ASN A 97 -9.89 6.66 10.72
C ASN A 97 -8.50 7.22 10.37
N TYR A 98 -8.34 7.77 9.16
CA TYR A 98 -7.11 8.43 8.71
C TYR A 98 -7.22 9.97 8.78
N GLY A 99 -8.23 10.51 9.45
CA GLY A 99 -8.43 11.96 9.61
C GLY A 99 -8.92 12.66 8.34
N ILE A 100 -9.45 11.92 7.38
CA ILE A 100 -10.00 12.45 6.13
C ILE A 100 -11.52 12.50 6.28
N ASP A 101 -12.06 13.69 6.49
CA ASP A 101 -13.50 13.95 6.70
C ASP A 101 -14.37 13.76 5.44
N GLY A 102 -13.74 13.50 4.30
CA GLY A 102 -14.38 13.31 3.01
C GLY A 102 -14.97 14.60 2.41
N ASN A 103 -14.66 15.76 2.98
CA ASN A 103 -15.14 17.06 2.48
C ASN A 103 -14.23 17.66 1.40
N GLY A 104 -13.10 17.00 1.10
CA GLY A 104 -12.20 17.34 0.01
C GLY A 104 -10.86 16.60 0.09
N ILE A 105 -10.11 16.57 -1.00
CA ILE A 105 -8.77 15.96 -1.06
C ILE A 105 -7.67 16.86 -0.47
N GLY A 106 -8.00 18.09 -0.09
CA GLY A 106 -7.02 19.10 0.38
C GLY A 106 -6.30 18.72 1.67
N ASN A 107 -6.91 17.87 2.51
CA ASN A 107 -6.29 17.36 3.75
C ASN A 107 -5.36 16.16 3.52
N ILE A 108 -5.36 15.57 2.31
CA ILE A 108 -4.40 14.54 1.96
C ILE A 108 -3.04 15.22 1.82
N ARG A 109 -2.05 14.77 2.60
CA ARG A 109 -0.69 15.29 2.51
C ARG A 109 -0.22 15.15 1.07
N GLN A 110 -0.05 16.29 0.39
CA GLN A 110 0.53 16.31 -0.93
C GLN A 110 2.00 15.91 -0.78
N PHE A 111 2.39 14.86 -1.48
CA PHE A 111 3.81 14.54 -1.61
C PHE A 111 4.47 15.70 -2.36
N PRO A 112 5.53 16.33 -1.82
CA PRO A 112 6.31 17.28 -2.60
C PRO A 112 7.06 16.47 -3.66
N PRO A 113 6.70 16.56 -4.95
CA PRO A 113 7.44 15.85 -5.97
C PRO A 113 8.89 16.34 -5.97
N THR A 114 9.84 15.40 -6.01
CA THR A 114 11.24 15.74 -6.27
C THR A 114 11.31 16.34 -7.67
N THR A 115 11.56 17.63 -7.75
CA THR A 115 11.82 18.30 -9.03
C THR A 115 13.28 18.10 -9.39
N TYR A 116 13.52 17.66 -10.62
CA TYR A 116 14.87 17.62 -11.19
C TYR A 116 15.05 18.88 -12.04
N PRO A 117 16.03 19.75 -11.72
CA PRO A 117 16.29 20.91 -12.54
C PRO A 117 16.79 20.44 -13.90
N LEU A 118 15.97 20.64 -14.93
CA LEU A 118 16.40 20.50 -16.31
C LEU A 118 17.31 21.69 -16.61
N LYS A 119 18.56 21.41 -17.00
CA LYS A 119 19.48 22.46 -17.45
C LYS A 119 19.07 22.86 -18.87
N ASP A 120 19.02 24.15 -19.14
CA ASP A 120 18.77 24.65 -20.51
C ASP A 120 19.87 24.21 -21.49
N ASP A 121 21.05 23.89 -20.97
CA ASP A 121 22.22 23.40 -21.73
C ASP A 121 22.23 21.87 -21.93
N ASP A 122 21.16 21.16 -21.57
CA ASP A 122 21.06 19.72 -21.78
C ASP A 122 21.04 19.38 -23.28
N GLU A 123 22.12 18.74 -23.75
CA GLU A 123 22.34 18.46 -25.18
C GLU A 123 21.24 17.58 -25.79
N GLU A 124 20.75 16.58 -25.05
CA GLU A 124 19.70 15.66 -25.47
C GLU A 124 18.36 16.40 -25.61
N LEU A 125 18.00 17.24 -24.63
CA LEU A 125 16.80 18.08 -24.67
C LEU A 125 16.88 19.10 -25.82
N GLN A 126 18.03 19.76 -25.99
CA GLN A 126 18.27 20.71 -27.09
C GLN A 126 18.15 20.02 -28.45
N GLN A 127 18.69 18.81 -28.60
CA GLN A 127 18.58 18.03 -29.83
C GLN A 127 17.13 17.59 -30.10
N CYS A 128 16.41 17.16 -29.07
CA CYS A 128 14.98 16.85 -29.15
C CYS A 128 14.17 18.08 -29.61
N ILE A 129 14.39 19.25 -29.00
CA ILE A 129 13.70 20.50 -29.37
C ILE A 129 14.01 20.89 -30.82
N LYS A 130 15.26 20.78 -31.27
CA LYS A 130 15.66 21.04 -32.66
C LYS A 130 14.93 20.12 -33.64
N GLU A 131 14.83 18.84 -33.31
CA GLU A 131 14.13 17.85 -34.14
C GLU A 131 12.62 18.14 -34.21
N VAL A 132 11.98 18.51 -33.10
CA VAL A 132 10.56 18.91 -33.07
C VAL A 132 10.32 20.14 -33.96
N LYS A 133 11.17 21.18 -33.83
CA LYS A 133 11.08 22.39 -34.67
C LYS A 133 11.27 22.07 -36.15
N ARG A 134 12.21 21.19 -36.49
CA ARG A 134 12.45 20.74 -37.87
C ARG A 134 11.23 20.02 -38.44
N LYS A 135 10.63 19.10 -37.68
CA LYS A 135 9.42 18.39 -38.10
C LYS A 135 8.24 19.36 -38.31
N LEU A 136 8.06 20.33 -37.43
CA LEU A 136 7.03 21.36 -37.57
C LEU A 136 7.25 22.23 -38.82
N GLY A 137 8.48 22.67 -39.08
CA GLY A 137 8.81 23.43 -40.29
C GLY A 137 8.57 22.63 -41.58
N ASN A 138 8.74 21.31 -41.52
CA ASN A 138 8.52 20.42 -42.66
C ASN A 138 7.06 20.02 -42.86
N MET A 139 6.15 20.30 -41.91
CA MET A 139 4.73 19.97 -42.04
C MET A 139 3.95 20.92 -42.96
N GLY A 140 4.60 21.94 -43.54
CA GLY A 140 3.95 22.95 -44.38
C GLY A 140 2.98 23.84 -43.57
N THR A 141 2.38 24.84 -44.22
CA THR A 141 1.29 25.63 -43.61
C THR A 141 0.11 24.70 -43.36
N ILE A 142 -0.21 24.45 -42.08
CA ILE A 142 -1.51 23.90 -41.70
C ILE A 142 -2.54 24.98 -42.06
N LEU A 143 -3.18 24.85 -43.22
CA LEU A 143 -4.38 25.60 -43.57
C LEU A 143 -5.44 25.26 -42.51
N ALA A 144 -5.92 26.27 -41.79
CA ALA A 144 -6.89 26.12 -40.71
C ALA A 144 -8.30 25.72 -41.16
N ASP A 145 -8.49 25.34 -42.42
CA ASP A 145 -9.79 24.97 -43.00
C ASP A 145 -9.75 23.53 -43.52
N SER A 146 -10.07 22.56 -42.65
CA SER A 146 -10.64 21.26 -43.03
C SER A 146 -11.15 20.52 -41.78
N ASN A 147 -12.15 21.11 -41.11
CA ASN A 147 -12.99 20.40 -40.13
C ASN A 147 -14.35 20.00 -40.71
N GLU A 148 -14.54 20.04 -42.03
CA GLU A 148 -15.73 19.43 -42.64
C GLU A 148 -15.54 17.91 -42.74
N ALA A 149 -16.20 17.19 -41.83
CA ALA A 149 -16.41 15.77 -41.96
C ALA A 149 -17.17 15.48 -43.25
N MET A 150 -16.55 14.77 -44.20
CA MET A 150 -17.28 14.16 -45.31
C MET A 150 -18.17 13.04 -44.77
N SER A 151 -19.41 13.37 -44.41
CA SER A 151 -20.47 12.38 -44.31
C SER A 151 -20.81 11.91 -45.72
N SER A 152 -20.29 10.75 -46.12
CA SER A 152 -20.79 10.06 -47.31
C SER A 152 -22.19 9.54 -47.01
N SER A 153 -23.20 10.19 -47.59
CA SER A 153 -24.59 9.72 -47.59
C SER A 153 -24.99 9.23 -48.99
N ALA A 154 -25.60 8.03 -48.98
CA ALA A 154 -26.27 7.28 -50.05
C ALA A 154 -25.38 6.51 -51.04
#